data_AF-A0A3G8LWL0-F1
#
_entry.id   AF-A0A3G8LWL0-F1
#
_cell.length_a   1.000
_cell.length_b   1.000
_cell.length_c   1.000
_cell.angle_alpha   90.00
_cell.angle_beta   90.00
_cell.angle_gamma   90.00
#
_symmetry.space_group_name_H-M   'P 1'
#
loop_
_entity.id
_entity.type
_entity.pdbx_description
1 polymer ?
#
loop_
_entity_poly.entity_id
_entity_poly.type
_entity_poly.pdbx_seq_one_letter_code
_entity_poly.pdbx_strand_id
1 'polypeptide(L)'
;MDFALATELYPEDYWYRSDAYLNMESDLDLVQVIQQLHGSLDPRTVFACFGKVLGQHLPVKGLQLTLDKQKFVWGRHYGIELIHTINDNNDTFTITYQLSVPLSSTQKKVLQQLESMLIQPLNNALKYQNMSTQAMFDALTGLGNRYYYRQAISTALARANRQQGQVSLVVLDLDKFKQLNDIHGHKAGDYVLVGFAELINEAIRNTDQAFRIGGDEFVIITQGDIKAAEVVCQRIIDMMPKHSELTEYDIKCSLGIAESLPQQQADNLYERADKAMYAAKAAGRNCYRICSTQTI
;
A
#
# COMPACT_ATOMS: atom_id res chain seq x y z
N MET A 1 -4.44 -8.00 -14.78
CA MET A 1 -4.69 -7.32 -13.50
C MET A 1 -5.26 -5.94 -13.82
N ASP A 2 -6.55 -5.88 -14.07
CA ASP A 2 -7.31 -4.63 -14.09
C ASP A 2 -7.71 -4.31 -12.66
N PHE A 3 -6.96 -3.40 -12.03
CA PHE A 3 -7.40 -2.85 -10.75
C PHE A 3 -8.35 -1.71 -11.05
N ALA A 4 -9.64 -2.00 -10.94
CA ALA A 4 -10.69 -1.01 -10.86
C ALA A 4 -10.38 -0.04 -9.70
N LEU A 5 -9.84 1.13 -10.04
CA LEU A 5 -9.74 2.31 -9.19
C LEU A 5 -11.16 2.88 -8.98
N ALA A 6 -11.95 2.21 -8.15
CA ALA A 6 -13.23 2.72 -7.68
C ALA A 6 -13.03 3.43 -6.33
N THR A 7 -13.02 4.76 -6.38
CA THR A 7 -13.59 5.66 -5.34
C THR A 7 -13.24 5.35 -3.88
N GLU A 8 -12.06 5.75 -3.42
CA GLU A 8 -11.87 6.05 -1.99
C GLU A 8 -11.94 7.58 -1.80
N LEU A 9 -12.84 8.02 -0.89
CA LEU A 9 -13.16 9.41 -0.60
C LEU A 9 -11.95 10.16 0.00
N TYR A 10 -11.79 11.44 -0.38
CA TYR A 10 -10.79 12.34 0.19
C TYR A 10 -11.00 12.50 1.71
N PRO A 11 -9.94 12.71 2.50
CA PRO A 11 -10.08 13.11 3.91
C PRO A 11 -10.99 14.34 4.05
N GLU A 12 -11.79 14.38 5.12
CA GLU A 12 -12.76 15.46 5.44
C GLU A 12 -12.13 16.88 5.40
N ASP A 13 -10.81 17.00 5.62
CA ASP A 13 -10.06 18.26 5.61
C ASP A 13 -9.92 18.93 4.22
N TYR A 14 -10.31 18.23 3.16
CA TYR A 14 -10.26 18.71 1.76
C TYR A 14 -11.59 19.23 1.23
N TRP A 15 -12.66 19.27 2.04
CA TRP A 15 -13.96 19.79 1.63
C TRP A 15 -13.97 21.32 1.62
N TYR A 16 -14.25 21.91 0.45
CA TYR A 16 -14.25 23.35 0.22
C TYR A 16 -15.65 23.98 0.43
N ARG A 17 -15.70 25.18 1.05
CA ARG A 17 -16.91 26.02 1.19
C ARG A 17 -17.08 26.94 -0.01
N SER A 18 -18.26 26.93 -0.62
CA SER A 18 -18.54 27.33 -2.00
C SER A 18 -18.10 28.73 -2.45
N ASP A 19 -17.94 29.71 -1.58
CA ASP A 19 -18.05 31.12 -1.98
C ASP A 19 -16.86 32.00 -1.59
N ALA A 20 -15.71 31.42 -1.22
CA ALA A 20 -14.56 32.19 -0.73
C ALA A 20 -13.87 33.04 -1.81
N TYR A 21 -13.99 32.69 -3.10
CA TYR A 21 -13.39 33.45 -4.21
C TYR A 21 -14.07 34.79 -4.51
N LEU A 22 -15.25 35.07 -3.92
CA LEU A 22 -16.00 36.31 -4.16
C LEU A 22 -15.37 37.53 -3.46
N ASN A 23 -14.48 37.31 -2.48
CA ASN A 23 -13.77 38.36 -1.74
C ASN A 23 -12.32 38.48 -2.24
N MET A 24 -12.09 38.96 -3.46
CA MET A 24 -10.74 39.04 -4.02
C MET A 24 -10.14 40.46 -3.95
N GLU A 25 -9.43 40.72 -2.85
CA GLU A 25 -8.29 41.66 -2.75
C GLU A 25 -7.03 40.96 -2.19
N SER A 26 -7.03 39.64 -2.02
CA SER A 26 -5.84 38.92 -1.55
C SER A 26 -4.86 38.67 -2.70
N ASP A 27 -3.69 39.30 -2.65
CA ASP A 27 -2.57 38.96 -3.52
C ASP A 27 -2.23 37.47 -3.42
N LEU A 28 -2.08 36.84 -4.58
CA LEU A 28 -1.84 35.41 -4.69
C LEU A 28 -0.37 35.12 -4.34
N ASP A 29 -0.10 34.59 -3.14
CA ASP A 29 1.27 34.25 -2.72
C ASP A 29 1.71 32.93 -3.37
N LEU A 30 2.33 33.08 -4.55
CA LEU A 30 2.87 31.97 -5.33
C LEU A 30 3.90 31.14 -4.56
N VAL A 31 4.66 31.74 -3.64
CA VAL A 31 5.67 31.03 -2.85
C VAL A 31 4.99 30.07 -1.87
N GLN A 32 3.95 30.54 -1.20
CA GLN A 32 3.17 29.70 -0.27
C GLN A 32 2.48 28.55 -1.00
N VAL A 33 1.93 28.79 -2.20
CA VAL A 33 1.31 27.75 -3.03
C VAL A 33 2.33 26.68 -3.41
N ILE A 34 3.50 27.06 -3.91
CA ILE A 34 4.57 26.12 -4.28
C ILE A 34 5.01 25.28 -3.08
N GLN A 35 5.18 25.91 -1.91
CA GLN A 35 5.55 25.19 -0.68
C GLN A 35 4.49 24.15 -0.28
N GLN A 36 3.20 24.49 -0.39
CA GLN A 36 2.11 23.55 -0.10
C GLN A 36 2.10 22.37 -1.07
N LEU A 37 2.28 22.62 -2.38
CA LEU A 37 2.28 21.57 -3.40
C LEU A 37 3.49 20.62 -3.25
N HIS A 38 4.65 21.14 -2.85
CA HIS A 38 5.84 20.33 -2.57
C HIS A 38 5.83 19.66 -1.18
N GLY A 39 4.85 19.97 -0.33
CA GLY A 39 4.79 19.47 1.04
C GLY A 39 4.42 17.99 1.19
N SER A 40 4.02 17.32 0.10
CA SER A 40 3.64 15.91 0.10
C SER A 40 4.30 15.16 -1.07
N LEU A 41 4.64 13.89 -0.82
CA LEU A 41 5.12 12.94 -1.82
C LEU A 41 4.02 11.98 -2.29
N ASP A 42 2.78 12.17 -1.85
CA ASP A 42 1.61 11.44 -2.36
C ASP A 42 0.91 12.24 -3.47
N PRO A 43 0.83 11.72 -4.72
CA PRO A 43 0.22 12.42 -5.84
C PRO A 43 -1.22 12.86 -5.58
N ARG A 44 -1.98 12.06 -4.83
CA ARG A 44 -3.38 12.39 -4.49
C ARG A 44 -3.47 13.60 -3.58
N THR A 45 -2.60 13.65 -2.57
CA THR A 45 -2.50 14.78 -1.65
C THR A 45 -2.06 16.05 -2.38
N VAL A 46 -1.02 15.96 -3.22
CA VAL A 46 -0.56 17.09 -4.06
C VAL A 46 -1.70 17.62 -4.93
N PHE A 47 -2.43 16.72 -5.60
CA PHE A 47 -3.58 17.08 -6.44
C PHE A 47 -4.74 17.70 -5.63
N ALA A 48 -5.02 17.18 -4.44
CA ALA A 48 -6.06 17.73 -3.57
C ALA A 48 -5.71 19.14 -3.07
N CYS A 49 -4.44 19.38 -2.71
CA CYS A 49 -3.93 20.70 -2.35
C CYS A 49 -4.09 21.68 -3.52
N PHE A 50 -3.75 21.26 -4.74
CA PHE A 50 -3.96 22.06 -5.94
C PHE A 50 -5.43 22.44 -6.16
N GLY A 51 -6.34 21.47 -6.06
CA GLY A 51 -7.79 21.73 -6.14
C GLY A 51 -8.26 22.74 -5.09
N LYS A 52 -7.77 22.64 -3.85
CA LYS A 52 -8.09 23.57 -2.76
C LYS A 52 -7.61 25.00 -3.06
N VAL A 53 -6.37 25.16 -3.56
CA VAL A 53 -5.83 26.47 -3.95
C VAL A 53 -6.66 27.07 -5.10
N LEU A 54 -6.99 26.28 -6.12
CA LEU A 54 -7.84 26.74 -7.22
C LEU A 54 -9.21 27.20 -6.72
N GLY A 55 -9.87 26.42 -5.85
CA GLY A 55 -11.16 26.79 -5.29
C GLY A 55 -11.11 28.10 -4.50
N GLN A 56 -10.01 28.41 -3.82
CA GLN A 56 -9.86 29.66 -3.06
C GLN A 56 -9.78 30.90 -3.96
N HIS A 57 -9.24 30.78 -5.17
CA HIS A 57 -8.94 31.92 -6.03
C HIS A 57 -9.75 31.98 -7.33
N LEU A 58 -10.41 30.89 -7.72
CA LEU A 58 -11.15 30.76 -8.97
C LEU A 58 -12.52 30.13 -8.72
N PRO A 59 -13.51 30.34 -9.61
CA PRO A 59 -14.83 29.74 -9.51
C PRO A 59 -14.83 28.24 -9.89
N VAL A 60 -13.84 27.49 -9.42
CA VAL A 60 -13.67 26.04 -9.64
C VAL A 60 -14.37 25.28 -8.52
N LYS A 61 -15.31 24.40 -8.87
CA LYS A 61 -16.03 23.53 -7.94
C LYS A 61 -15.50 22.10 -7.95
N GLY A 62 -14.85 21.70 -9.03
CA GLY A 62 -14.18 20.41 -9.13
C GLY A 62 -13.17 20.36 -10.25
N LEU A 63 -12.37 19.31 -10.23
CA LEU A 63 -11.19 19.11 -11.04
C LEU A 63 -11.00 17.62 -11.28
N GLN A 64 -10.67 17.24 -12.51
CA GLN A 64 -10.24 15.89 -12.82
C GLN A 64 -8.93 15.97 -13.60
N LEU A 65 -7.94 15.18 -13.22
CA LEU A 65 -6.69 15.03 -13.96
C LEU A 65 -6.53 13.60 -14.42
N THR A 66 -6.23 13.44 -15.70
CA THR A 66 -5.94 12.16 -16.33
C THR A 66 -4.51 12.20 -16.88
N LEU A 67 -3.71 11.23 -16.48
CA LEU A 67 -2.35 10.98 -16.96
C LEU A 67 -2.19 9.48 -17.18
N ASP A 68 -1.90 9.04 -18.40
CA ASP A 68 -1.80 7.62 -18.78
C ASP A 68 -2.99 6.78 -18.29
N LYS A 69 -2.75 5.87 -17.32
CA LYS A 69 -3.77 5.02 -16.66
C LYS A 69 -4.26 5.58 -15.32
N GLN A 70 -3.70 6.70 -14.87
CA GLN A 70 -3.99 7.29 -13.58
C GLN A 70 -5.01 8.41 -13.71
N LYS A 71 -5.93 8.44 -12.75
CA LYS A 71 -7.04 9.41 -12.69
C LYS A 71 -7.16 9.97 -11.29
N PHE A 72 -7.14 11.29 -11.18
CA PHE A 72 -7.32 12.04 -9.94
C PHE A 72 -8.55 12.93 -10.05
N VAL A 73 -9.31 13.09 -8.97
CA VAL A 73 -10.67 13.65 -9.01
C VAL A 73 -10.93 14.46 -7.76
N TRP A 74 -11.06 15.78 -7.82
CA TRP A 74 -11.29 16.64 -6.66
C TRP A 74 -12.60 17.43 -6.80
N GLY A 75 -13.34 17.60 -5.70
CA GLY A 75 -14.54 18.43 -5.66
C GLY A 75 -15.76 17.86 -6.40
N ARG A 76 -16.63 18.76 -6.87
CA ARG A 76 -17.92 18.44 -7.50
C ARG A 76 -17.82 18.43 -9.02
N HIS A 77 -18.50 17.47 -9.66
CA HIS A 77 -18.41 17.21 -11.09
C HIS A 77 -19.64 17.69 -11.86
N TYR A 78 -20.08 18.93 -11.60
CA TYR A 78 -21.16 19.58 -12.33
C TYR A 78 -20.80 21.03 -12.60
N GLY A 79 -21.28 21.57 -13.72
CA GLY A 79 -21.08 22.96 -14.09
C GLY A 79 -20.59 23.10 -15.53
N ILE A 80 -19.91 24.21 -15.79
CA ILE A 80 -19.30 24.50 -17.09
C ILE A 80 -17.97 23.77 -17.15
N GLU A 81 -17.81 22.90 -18.14
CA GLU A 81 -16.60 22.15 -18.35
C GLU A 81 -15.56 22.97 -19.12
N LEU A 82 -14.35 23.03 -18.59
CA LEU A 82 -13.18 23.58 -19.27
C LEU A 82 -12.09 22.52 -19.28
N ILE A 83 -11.58 22.16 -20.45
CA ILE A 83 -10.53 21.14 -20.59
C ILE A 83 -9.26 21.82 -21.06
N HIS A 84 -8.18 21.63 -20.31
CA HIS A 84 -6.83 22.00 -20.70
C HIS A 84 -5.96 20.75 -20.83
N THR A 85 -5.12 20.73 -21.85
CA THR A 85 -4.10 19.70 -22.06
C THR A 85 -2.73 20.32 -21.87
N ILE A 86 -1.95 19.75 -20.95
CA ILE A 86 -0.58 20.17 -20.66
C ILE A 86 0.33 19.03 -21.11
N ASN A 87 1.27 19.35 -21.99
CA ASN A 87 2.28 18.40 -22.45
C ASN A 87 3.58 18.69 -21.69
N ASP A 88 4.10 17.71 -20.96
CA ASP A 88 5.41 17.78 -20.30
C ASP A 88 6.26 16.58 -20.69
N ASN A 89 7.34 16.83 -21.44
CA ASN A 89 8.22 15.81 -22.01
C ASN A 89 7.45 14.76 -22.85
N ASN A 90 7.25 13.55 -22.31
CA ASN A 90 6.51 12.44 -22.94
C ASN A 90 5.10 12.24 -22.36
N ASP A 91 4.74 12.97 -21.31
CA ASP A 91 3.53 12.78 -20.54
C ASP A 91 2.49 13.84 -20.93
N THR A 92 1.26 13.39 -21.20
CA THR A 92 0.13 14.28 -21.54
C THR A 92 -0.86 14.31 -20.38
N PHE A 93 -0.96 15.47 -19.73
CA PHE A 93 -1.89 15.72 -18.63
C PHE A 93 -3.15 16.35 -19.18
N THR A 94 -4.28 15.66 -19.08
CA THR A 94 -5.58 16.26 -19.37
C THR A 94 -6.23 16.69 -18.07
N ILE A 95 -6.45 17.99 -17.91
CA ILE A 95 -7.11 18.57 -16.75
C ILE A 95 -8.49 19.09 -17.16
N THR A 96 -9.53 18.54 -16.55
CA THR A 96 -10.92 18.96 -16.71
C THR A 96 -11.36 19.73 -15.48
N TYR A 97 -11.67 21.01 -15.64
CA TYR A 97 -12.21 21.90 -14.62
C TYR A 97 -13.74 21.94 -14.69
N GLN A 98 -14.37 22.00 -13.53
CA GLN A 98 -15.81 22.17 -13.37
C GLN A 98 -16.07 23.52 -12.72
N LEU A 99 -16.54 24.48 -13.52
CA LEU A 99 -16.68 25.87 -13.14
C LEU A 99 -18.13 26.21 -12.76
N SER A 100 -18.31 27.06 -11.74
CA SER A 100 -19.62 27.63 -11.44
C SER A 100 -20.01 28.76 -12.40
N VAL A 101 -19.02 29.50 -12.93
CA VAL A 101 -19.20 30.59 -13.90
C VAL A 101 -18.02 30.63 -14.89
N PRO A 102 -18.20 31.19 -16.11
CA PRO A 102 -17.09 31.35 -17.05
C PRO A 102 -15.96 32.22 -16.48
N LEU A 103 -14.71 31.86 -16.79
CA LEU A 103 -13.54 32.62 -16.34
C LEU A 103 -13.35 33.92 -17.12
N SER A 104 -13.06 35.00 -16.39
CA SER A 104 -12.56 36.25 -16.96
C SER A 104 -11.14 36.12 -17.50
N SER A 105 -10.70 37.07 -18.33
CA SER A 105 -9.32 37.08 -18.87
C SER A 105 -8.25 37.10 -17.79
N THR A 106 -8.48 37.79 -16.66
CA THR A 106 -7.55 37.82 -15.53
C THR A 106 -7.49 36.46 -14.83
N GLN A 107 -8.65 35.84 -14.58
CA GLN A 107 -8.73 34.51 -13.97
C GLN A 107 -8.11 33.42 -14.85
N LYS A 108 -8.21 33.53 -16.17
CA LYS A 108 -7.51 32.63 -17.10
C LYS A 108 -6.00 32.71 -16.94
N LYS A 109 -5.42 33.90 -16.72
CA LYS A 109 -3.98 34.06 -16.46
C LYS A 109 -3.57 33.43 -15.14
N VAL A 110 -4.37 33.62 -14.08
CA VAL A 110 -4.13 32.99 -12.76
C VAL A 110 -4.18 31.47 -12.88
N LEU A 111 -5.16 30.93 -13.62
CA LEU A 111 -5.26 29.50 -13.87
C LEU A 111 -4.00 28.96 -14.56
N GLN A 112 -3.54 29.60 -15.63
CA GLN A 112 -2.33 29.20 -16.35
C GLN A 112 -1.07 29.24 -15.46
N GLN A 113 -0.95 30.24 -14.59
CA GLN A 113 0.15 30.31 -13.62
C GLN A 113 0.11 29.15 -12.63
N LEU A 114 -1.05 28.86 -12.05
CA LEU A 114 -1.22 27.76 -11.10
C LEU A 114 -0.99 26.40 -11.76
N GLU A 115 -1.48 26.20 -12.99
CA GLU A 115 -1.26 24.98 -13.78
C GLU A 115 0.23 24.66 -13.93
N SER A 116 1.05 25.67 -14.26
CA SER A 116 2.49 25.50 -14.40
C SER A 116 3.19 25.04 -13.11
N MET A 117 2.59 25.29 -11.95
CA MET A 117 3.14 24.94 -10.64
C MET A 117 2.78 23.53 -10.20
N LEU A 118 1.76 22.89 -10.78
CA LEU A 118 1.32 21.53 -10.42
C LEU A 118 2.27 20.46 -10.96
N ILE A 119 2.76 20.64 -12.19
CA ILE A 119 3.40 19.58 -12.97
C ILE A 119 4.61 18.99 -12.24
N GLN A 120 5.53 19.85 -11.78
CA GLN A 120 6.76 19.38 -11.13
C GLN A 120 6.51 18.66 -9.79
N PRO A 121 5.72 19.19 -8.83
CA PRO A 121 5.33 18.48 -7.62
C PRO A 121 4.64 17.14 -7.90
N LEU A 122 3.69 17.13 -8.84
CA LEU A 122 2.95 15.92 -9.19
C LEU A 122 3.89 14.86 -9.79
N ASN A 123 4.76 15.24 -10.71
CA ASN A 123 5.78 14.35 -11.28
C ASN A 123 6.74 13.82 -10.22
N ASN A 124 7.16 14.65 -9.27
CA ASN A 124 8.01 14.22 -8.17
C ASN A 124 7.30 13.19 -7.28
N ALA A 125 6.04 13.44 -6.93
CA ALA A 125 5.23 12.51 -6.15
C ALA A 125 4.99 11.19 -6.91
N LEU A 126 4.74 11.26 -8.22
CA LEU A 126 4.55 10.08 -9.08
C LEU A 126 5.84 9.25 -9.19
N LYS A 127 6.99 9.91 -9.39
CA LYS A 127 8.29 9.27 -9.40
C LYS A 127 8.61 8.61 -8.06
N TYR A 128 8.36 9.32 -6.95
CA TYR A 128 8.54 8.77 -5.61
C TYR A 128 7.64 7.57 -5.37
N GLN A 129 6.37 7.64 -5.78
CA GLN A 129 5.44 6.52 -5.68
C GLN A 129 5.96 5.33 -6.50
N ASN A 130 6.35 5.53 -7.76
CA ASN A 130 6.88 4.46 -8.62
C ASN A 130 8.16 3.82 -8.07
N MET A 131 9.09 4.62 -7.55
CA MET A 131 10.29 4.12 -6.85
C MET A 131 9.91 3.35 -5.59
N SER A 132 8.90 3.82 -4.84
CA SER A 132 8.39 3.11 -3.68
C SER A 132 7.71 1.79 -4.05
N THR A 133 7.06 1.69 -5.22
CA THR A 133 6.44 0.42 -5.68
C THR A 133 7.50 -0.61 -6.06
N GLN A 134 8.62 -0.19 -6.67
CA GLN A 134 9.79 -1.09 -6.86
C GLN A 134 10.42 -1.50 -5.52
N ALA A 135 10.27 -0.68 -4.49
CA ALA A 135 10.66 -0.97 -3.12
C ALA A 135 9.57 -1.67 -2.29
N MET A 136 8.56 -2.30 -2.91
CA MET A 136 7.54 -3.10 -2.19
C MET A 136 7.85 -4.60 -2.14
N PHE A 137 8.74 -5.09 -3.00
CA PHE A 137 9.05 -6.50 -3.10
C PHE A 137 10.48 -6.79 -2.64
N ASP A 138 10.69 -7.99 -2.10
CA ASP A 138 12.00 -8.52 -1.78
C ASP A 138 12.70 -8.93 -3.07
N ALA A 139 13.91 -8.39 -3.30
CA ALA A 139 14.61 -8.57 -4.57
C ALA A 139 15.06 -10.02 -4.81
N LEU A 140 15.22 -10.82 -3.75
CA LEU A 140 15.63 -12.21 -3.87
C LEU A 140 14.43 -13.12 -4.13
N THR A 141 13.37 -12.99 -3.34
CA THR A 141 12.24 -13.94 -3.33
C THR A 141 11.05 -13.50 -4.17
N GLY A 142 10.95 -12.22 -4.54
CA GLY A 142 9.80 -11.66 -5.23
C GLY A 142 8.52 -11.53 -4.38
N LEU A 143 8.55 -11.96 -3.11
CA LEU A 143 7.47 -11.72 -2.15
C LEU A 143 7.41 -10.25 -1.76
N GLY A 144 6.32 -9.83 -1.12
CA GLY A 144 6.27 -8.50 -0.53
C GLY A 144 7.37 -8.32 0.52
N ASN A 145 7.95 -7.15 0.65
CA ASN A 145 8.96 -6.89 1.68
C ASN A 145 8.33 -6.32 2.95
N ARG A 146 9.17 -6.03 3.96
CA ARG A 146 8.73 -5.45 5.23
C ARG A 146 7.95 -4.14 5.08
N TYR A 147 8.31 -3.29 4.12
CA TYR A 147 7.59 -2.04 3.89
C TYR A 147 6.18 -2.31 3.37
N TYR A 148 6.06 -3.19 2.37
CA TYR A 148 4.75 -3.54 1.81
C TYR A 148 3.86 -4.27 2.83
N TYR A 149 4.44 -5.18 3.63
CA TYR A 149 3.75 -5.82 4.74
C TYR A 149 3.05 -4.82 5.67
N ARG A 150 3.77 -3.77 6.11
CA ARG A 150 3.20 -2.76 7.03
C ARG A 150 1.99 -2.03 6.45
N GLN A 151 2.03 -1.73 5.15
CA GLN A 151 0.90 -1.10 4.47
C GLN A 151 -0.28 -2.07 4.30
N ALA A 152 0.03 -3.31 3.88
CA ALA A 152 -0.97 -4.34 3.65
C ALA A 152 -1.74 -4.72 4.92
N ILE A 153 -1.04 -4.93 6.04
CA ILE A 153 -1.69 -5.31 7.30
C ILE A 153 -2.56 -4.19 7.86
N SER A 154 -2.12 -2.93 7.77
CA SER A 154 -2.93 -1.78 8.18
C SER A 154 -4.22 -1.70 7.37
N THR A 155 -4.14 -1.95 6.06
CA THR A 155 -5.30 -1.94 5.17
C THR A 155 -6.23 -3.12 5.47
N ALA A 156 -5.69 -4.31 5.68
CA ALA A 156 -6.47 -5.51 6.01
C ALA A 156 -7.24 -5.35 7.32
N LEU A 157 -6.60 -4.84 8.38
CA LEU A 157 -7.24 -4.59 9.67
C LEU A 157 -8.31 -3.49 9.58
N ALA A 158 -8.06 -2.42 8.83
CA ALA A 158 -9.06 -1.37 8.62
C ALA A 158 -10.31 -1.90 7.89
N ARG A 159 -10.13 -2.78 6.90
CA ARG A 159 -11.24 -3.44 6.19
C ARG A 159 -12.00 -4.40 7.10
N ALA A 160 -11.29 -5.25 7.84
CA ALA A 160 -11.86 -6.17 8.82
C ALA A 160 -12.76 -5.44 9.84
N ASN A 161 -12.27 -4.33 10.40
CA ASN A 161 -13.03 -3.52 11.36
C ASN A 161 -14.30 -2.90 10.75
N ARG A 162 -14.27 -2.47 9.48
CA ARG A 162 -15.43 -1.86 8.81
C ARG A 162 -16.50 -2.87 8.39
N GLN A 163 -16.07 -4.05 7.93
CA GLN A 163 -16.95 -5.05 7.32
C GLN A 163 -17.25 -6.24 8.25
N GLN A 164 -16.82 -6.19 9.52
CA GLN A 164 -16.84 -7.33 10.45
C GLN A 164 -16.19 -8.59 9.86
N GLY A 165 -15.16 -8.41 9.02
CA GLY A 165 -14.38 -9.51 8.45
C GLY A 165 -13.33 -10.02 9.43
N GLN A 166 -12.87 -11.26 9.22
CA GLN A 166 -11.78 -11.85 9.97
C GLN A 166 -10.49 -11.80 9.15
N VAL A 167 -9.41 -11.40 9.81
CA VAL A 167 -8.04 -11.46 9.27
C VAL A 167 -7.21 -12.27 10.23
N SER A 168 -6.43 -13.21 9.70
CA SER A 168 -5.44 -13.97 10.46
C SER A 168 -4.05 -13.72 9.90
N LEU A 169 -3.07 -13.74 10.80
CA LEU A 169 -1.68 -13.54 10.51
C LEU A 169 -0.92 -14.82 10.80
N VAL A 170 -0.09 -15.25 9.85
CA VAL A 170 0.85 -16.35 10.01
C VAL A 170 2.25 -15.79 9.99
N VAL A 171 3.03 -16.05 11.02
CA VAL A 171 4.48 -15.76 11.06
C VAL A 171 5.22 -17.08 10.89
N LEU A 172 6.22 -17.11 10.00
CA LEU A 172 6.97 -18.30 9.65
C LEU A 172 8.47 -18.02 9.75
N ASP A 173 9.23 -19.04 10.14
CA ASP A 173 10.69 -18.99 10.20
C ASP A 173 11.27 -20.34 9.76
N LEU A 174 12.36 -20.28 8.98
CA LEU A 174 13.08 -21.45 8.53
C LEU A 174 13.95 -22.04 9.64
N ASP A 175 13.67 -23.28 10.00
CA ASP A 175 14.37 -23.97 11.06
C ASP A 175 15.84 -24.22 10.69
N LYS A 176 16.75 -23.81 11.59
CA LYS A 176 18.21 -23.98 11.44
C LYS A 176 18.81 -23.27 10.21
N PHE A 177 18.16 -22.24 9.66
CA PHE A 177 18.66 -21.51 8.49
C PHE A 177 20.05 -20.91 8.68
N LYS A 178 20.36 -20.39 9.87
CA LYS A 178 21.72 -19.91 10.18
C LYS A 178 22.77 -21.02 10.04
N GLN A 179 22.47 -22.24 10.53
CA GLN A 179 23.39 -23.38 10.44
C GLN A 179 23.63 -23.79 8.98
N LEU A 180 22.61 -23.74 8.13
CA LEU A 180 22.76 -23.93 6.69
C LEU A 180 23.76 -22.93 6.11
N ASN A 181 23.59 -21.64 6.38
CA ASN A 181 24.51 -20.60 5.89
C ASN A 181 25.95 -20.80 6.39
N ASP A 182 26.12 -21.20 7.65
CA ASP A 182 27.43 -21.42 8.25
C ASP A 182 28.16 -22.62 7.62
N ILE A 183 27.43 -23.66 7.18
CA ILE A 183 28.00 -24.89 6.61
C ILE A 183 28.16 -24.80 5.08
N HIS A 184 27.15 -24.29 4.38
CA HIS A 184 27.05 -24.33 2.91
C HIS A 184 27.22 -22.96 2.24
N GLY A 185 27.32 -21.90 3.03
CA GLY A 185 27.49 -20.52 2.55
C GLY A 185 26.17 -19.86 2.13
N HIS A 186 26.21 -18.53 1.99
CA HIS A 186 25.03 -17.71 1.71
C HIS A 186 24.32 -18.04 0.39
N LYS A 187 25.03 -18.55 -0.63
CA LYS A 187 24.40 -18.94 -1.90
C LYS A 187 23.41 -20.10 -1.72
N ALA A 188 23.72 -21.05 -0.82
CA ALA A 188 22.79 -22.13 -0.48
C ALA A 188 21.59 -21.57 0.30
N GLY A 189 21.84 -20.61 1.20
CA GLY A 189 20.78 -19.85 1.87
C GLY A 189 19.83 -19.18 0.90
N ASP A 190 20.37 -18.47 -0.09
CA ASP A 190 19.58 -17.78 -1.10
C ASP A 190 18.74 -18.77 -1.92
N TYR A 191 19.31 -19.91 -2.31
CA TYR A 191 18.60 -20.97 -3.02
C TYR A 191 17.42 -21.54 -2.21
N VAL A 192 17.63 -21.81 -0.92
CA VAL A 192 16.57 -22.25 0.01
C VAL A 192 15.47 -21.18 0.16
N LEU A 193 15.84 -19.91 0.28
CA LEU A 193 14.88 -18.81 0.44
C LEU A 193 13.99 -18.64 -0.79
N VAL A 194 14.57 -18.75 -1.99
CA VAL A 194 13.81 -18.72 -3.25
C VAL A 194 12.83 -19.89 -3.31
N GLY A 195 13.29 -21.11 -3.04
CA GLY A 195 12.41 -22.30 -3.04
C GLY A 195 11.29 -22.21 -2.00
N PHE A 196 11.58 -21.67 -0.81
CA PHE A 196 10.55 -21.49 0.21
C PHE A 196 9.50 -20.44 -0.20
N ALA A 197 9.92 -19.37 -0.87
CA ALA A 197 9.01 -18.35 -1.37
C ALA A 197 8.09 -18.88 -2.49
N GLU A 198 8.62 -19.71 -3.39
CA GLU A 198 7.83 -20.41 -4.40
C GLU A 198 6.80 -21.33 -3.75
N LEU A 199 7.23 -22.14 -2.76
CA LEU A 199 6.33 -22.98 -1.97
C LEU A 199 5.20 -22.15 -1.34
N ILE A 200 5.51 -21.04 -0.68
CA ILE A 200 4.50 -20.17 -0.07
C ILE A 200 3.50 -19.67 -1.12
N ASN A 201 3.96 -19.21 -2.28
CA ASN A 201 3.08 -18.72 -3.34
C ASN A 201 2.14 -19.81 -3.87
N GLU A 202 2.59 -21.05 -3.97
CA GLU A 202 1.75 -22.19 -4.33
C GLU A 202 0.75 -22.58 -3.22
N ALA A 203 1.12 -22.35 -1.96
CA ALA A 203 0.30 -22.71 -0.81
C ALA A 203 -0.84 -21.70 -0.54
N ILE A 204 -0.66 -20.43 -0.87
CA ILE A 204 -1.64 -19.37 -0.58
C ILE A 204 -2.68 -19.20 -1.69
N ARG A 205 -3.80 -18.53 -1.38
CA ARG A 205 -4.81 -18.17 -2.38
C ARG A 205 -4.59 -16.74 -2.90
N ASN A 206 -5.23 -16.37 -4.01
CA ASN A 206 -5.16 -15.02 -4.57
C ASN A 206 -5.59 -13.88 -3.61
N THR A 207 -6.37 -14.21 -2.57
CA THR A 207 -6.83 -13.25 -1.55
C THR A 207 -5.83 -13.04 -0.42
N ASP A 208 -4.89 -13.97 -0.28
CA ASP A 208 -3.85 -13.95 0.75
C ASP A 208 -2.62 -13.22 0.20
N GLN A 209 -1.77 -12.74 1.09
CA GLN A 209 -0.55 -12.02 0.72
C GLN A 209 0.63 -12.53 1.53
N ALA A 210 1.73 -12.84 0.85
CA ALA A 210 2.96 -13.31 1.48
C ALA A 210 4.07 -12.27 1.40
N PHE A 211 4.86 -12.23 2.47
CA PHE A 211 5.92 -11.26 2.66
C PHE A 211 7.17 -11.92 3.24
N ARG A 212 8.34 -11.42 2.86
CA ARG A 212 9.60 -11.66 3.56
C ARG A 212 9.98 -10.38 4.30
N ILE A 213 10.06 -10.47 5.63
CA ILE A 213 10.25 -9.29 6.49
C ILE A 213 11.62 -9.24 7.16
N GLY A 214 12.34 -10.37 7.16
CA GLY A 214 13.67 -10.54 7.73
C GLY A 214 14.52 -11.50 6.89
N GLY A 215 15.63 -11.98 7.47
CA GLY A 215 16.54 -12.90 6.78
C GLY A 215 15.84 -14.20 6.37
N ASP A 216 15.32 -14.92 7.35
CA ASP A 216 14.58 -16.17 7.28
C ASP A 216 13.13 -16.07 7.78
N GLU A 217 12.67 -14.85 8.06
CA GLU A 217 11.33 -14.56 8.58
C GLU A 217 10.36 -14.17 7.46
N PHE A 218 9.23 -14.88 7.41
CA PHE A 218 8.16 -14.68 6.46
C PHE A 218 6.84 -14.44 7.18
N VAL A 219 5.93 -13.74 6.50
CA VAL A 219 4.60 -13.43 7.02
C VAL A 219 3.56 -13.68 5.94
N ILE A 220 2.43 -14.27 6.31
CA ILE A 220 1.26 -14.40 5.45
C ILE A 220 0.08 -13.71 6.12
N ILE A 221 -0.57 -12.81 5.37
CA ILE A 221 -1.87 -12.23 5.74
C ILE A 221 -2.93 -13.06 5.03
N THR A 222 -3.78 -13.74 5.80
CA THR A 222 -4.90 -14.52 5.26
C THR A 222 -6.21 -13.78 5.50
N GLN A 223 -7.05 -13.71 4.47
CA GLN A 223 -8.44 -13.25 4.65
C GLN A 223 -9.27 -14.43 5.17
N GLY A 224 -9.60 -14.40 6.46
CA GLY A 224 -10.33 -15.46 7.12
C GLY A 224 -9.98 -15.63 8.60
N ASP A 225 -10.71 -16.55 9.22
CA ASP A 225 -10.52 -16.97 10.60
C ASP A 225 -9.25 -17.82 10.80
N ILE A 226 -9.02 -18.26 12.02
CA ILE A 226 -7.90 -19.15 12.39
C ILE A 226 -7.88 -20.40 11.49
N LYS A 227 -9.04 -20.98 11.17
CA LYS A 227 -9.12 -22.22 10.37
C LYS A 227 -8.62 -22.00 8.95
N ALA A 228 -8.93 -20.85 8.35
CA ALA A 228 -8.40 -20.49 7.04
C ALA A 228 -6.86 -20.45 7.06
N ALA A 229 -6.27 -19.85 8.12
CA ALA A 229 -4.82 -19.81 8.30
C ALA A 229 -4.20 -21.19 8.58
N GLU A 230 -4.86 -22.05 9.37
CA GLU A 230 -4.41 -23.42 9.63
C GLU A 230 -4.33 -24.24 8.32
N VAL A 231 -5.30 -24.09 7.43
CA VAL A 231 -5.31 -24.76 6.13
C VAL A 231 -4.13 -24.33 5.25
N VAL A 232 -3.69 -23.08 5.33
CA VAL A 232 -2.46 -22.62 4.66
C VAL A 232 -1.23 -23.21 5.34
N CYS A 233 -1.16 -23.16 6.67
CA CYS A 233 -0.01 -23.68 7.43
C CYS A 233 0.21 -25.18 7.20
N GLN A 234 -0.85 -25.98 7.27
CA GLN A 234 -0.79 -27.42 7.02
C GLN A 234 -0.31 -27.71 5.59
N ARG A 235 -0.83 -26.95 4.61
CA ARG A 235 -0.43 -27.11 3.21
C ARG A 235 1.06 -26.81 3.00
N ILE A 236 1.57 -25.76 3.64
CA ILE A 236 3.00 -25.42 3.60
C ILE A 236 3.83 -26.60 4.11
N ILE A 237 3.50 -27.14 5.28
CA ILE A 237 4.20 -28.29 5.88
C ILE A 237 4.14 -29.51 4.96
N ASP A 238 2.96 -29.84 4.41
CA ASP A 238 2.76 -31.00 3.54
C ASP A 238 3.48 -30.88 2.19
N MET A 239 3.73 -29.64 1.74
CA MET A 239 4.43 -29.36 0.49
C MET A 239 5.95 -29.35 0.66
N MET A 240 6.50 -29.08 1.86
CA MET A 240 7.96 -29.00 2.05
C MET A 240 8.74 -30.21 1.50
N PRO A 241 8.29 -31.47 1.67
CA PRO A 241 9.01 -32.63 1.12
C PRO A 241 9.03 -32.71 -0.41
N LYS A 242 8.25 -31.88 -1.11
CA LYS A 242 8.15 -31.85 -2.58
C LYS A 242 9.07 -30.82 -3.23
N HIS A 243 9.64 -29.90 -2.46
CA HIS A 243 10.57 -28.90 -2.96
C HIS A 243 12.01 -29.37 -2.76
N SER A 244 12.75 -29.52 -3.86
CA SER A 244 14.14 -30.00 -3.86
C SER A 244 15.06 -29.09 -3.04
N GLU A 245 14.85 -27.79 -3.15
CA GLU A 245 15.58 -26.72 -2.47
C GLU A 245 15.60 -26.92 -0.95
N LEU A 246 14.47 -27.36 -0.39
CA LEU A 246 14.29 -27.54 1.04
C LEU A 246 14.79 -28.93 1.49
N THR A 247 14.52 -29.94 0.69
CA THR A 247 14.87 -31.34 1.02
C THR A 247 16.36 -31.63 0.89
N GLU A 248 17.06 -30.98 -0.04
CA GLU A 248 18.51 -31.10 -0.22
C GLU A 248 19.28 -30.76 1.05
N TYR A 249 18.77 -29.82 1.84
CA TYR A 249 19.40 -29.34 3.08
C TYR A 249 18.62 -29.69 4.35
N ASP A 250 17.60 -30.56 4.27
CA ASP A 250 16.68 -30.92 5.35
C ASP A 250 16.10 -29.70 6.11
N ILE A 251 15.77 -28.65 5.37
CA ILE A 251 15.16 -27.44 5.93
C ILE A 251 13.69 -27.71 6.25
N LYS A 252 13.27 -27.28 7.43
CA LYS A 252 11.87 -27.29 7.93
C LYS A 252 11.45 -25.86 8.26
N CYS A 253 10.18 -25.67 8.62
CA CYS A 253 9.71 -24.37 9.11
C CYS A 253 8.85 -24.51 10.37
N SER A 254 8.89 -23.47 11.19
CA SER A 254 8.00 -23.31 12.33
C SER A 254 7.05 -22.16 12.07
N LEU A 255 5.75 -22.34 12.36
CA LEU A 255 4.72 -21.36 12.06
C LEU A 255 3.91 -20.97 13.30
N GLY A 256 3.48 -19.72 13.36
CA GLY A 256 2.63 -19.18 14.41
C GLY A 256 1.44 -18.44 13.83
N ILE A 257 0.23 -18.77 14.31
CA ILE A 257 -1.03 -18.21 13.82
C ILE A 257 -1.62 -17.30 14.90
N ALA A 258 -2.08 -16.11 14.52
CA ALA A 258 -2.96 -15.30 15.35
C ALA A 258 -4.08 -14.66 14.52
N GLU A 259 -5.30 -14.71 15.05
CA GLU A 259 -6.45 -13.99 14.49
C GLU A 259 -6.55 -12.57 15.08
N SER A 260 -6.91 -11.64 14.20
CA SER A 260 -7.17 -10.25 14.56
C SER A 260 -8.38 -10.11 15.49
N LEU A 261 -8.23 -9.26 16.50
CA LEU A 261 -9.31 -8.83 17.37
C LEU A 261 -9.87 -7.48 16.88
N PRO A 262 -11.12 -7.14 17.23
CA PRO A 262 -11.70 -5.84 16.90
C PRO A 262 -10.80 -4.70 17.39
N GLN A 263 -10.56 -3.70 16.53
CA GLN A 263 -9.74 -2.52 16.80
C GLN A 263 -8.28 -2.84 17.21
N GLN A 264 -7.78 -4.04 16.90
CA GLN A 264 -6.41 -4.43 17.24
C GLN A 264 -5.38 -3.68 16.37
N GLN A 265 -4.28 -3.27 17.00
CA GLN A 265 -3.11 -2.74 16.31
C GLN A 265 -2.28 -3.87 15.65
N ALA A 266 -1.65 -3.57 14.52
CA ALA A 266 -0.87 -4.54 13.75
C ALA A 266 0.27 -5.18 14.56
N ASP A 267 1.01 -4.38 15.34
CA ASP A 267 2.16 -4.86 16.12
C ASP A 267 1.72 -5.89 17.19
N ASN A 268 0.59 -5.66 17.87
CA ASN A 268 0.03 -6.61 18.83
C ASN A 268 -0.41 -7.94 18.16
N LEU A 269 -0.86 -7.88 16.90
CA LEU A 269 -1.21 -9.09 16.15
C LEU A 269 0.04 -9.88 15.75
N TYR A 270 1.07 -9.16 15.29
CA TYR A 270 2.38 -9.74 14.99
C TYR A 270 2.99 -10.44 16.21
N GLU A 271 3.05 -9.75 17.36
CA GLU A 271 3.61 -10.33 18.59
C GLU A 271 2.89 -11.61 19.04
N ARG A 272 1.57 -11.69 18.85
CA ARG A 272 0.78 -12.88 19.17
C ARG A 272 1.12 -14.05 18.26
N ALA A 273 1.24 -13.81 16.96
CA ALA A 273 1.64 -14.82 15.99
C ALA A 273 3.10 -15.26 16.20
N ASP A 274 4.01 -14.32 16.46
CA ASP A 274 5.42 -14.59 16.75
C ASP A 274 5.59 -15.45 18.02
N LYS A 275 4.88 -15.13 19.11
CA LYS A 275 4.87 -15.98 20.32
C LYS A 275 4.39 -17.40 20.03
N ALA A 276 3.39 -17.57 19.16
CA ALA A 276 2.94 -18.89 18.75
C ALA A 276 4.01 -19.62 17.91
N MET A 277 4.67 -18.93 16.98
CA MET A 277 5.77 -19.49 16.19
C MET A 277 6.93 -19.94 17.09
N TYR A 278 7.28 -19.13 18.10
CA TYR A 278 8.29 -19.51 19.08
C TYR A 278 7.90 -20.76 19.87
N ALA A 279 6.62 -20.89 20.23
CA ALA A 279 6.11 -22.12 20.85
C ALA A 279 6.20 -23.33 19.91
N ALA A 280 6.04 -23.16 18.60
CA ALA A 280 6.26 -24.23 17.61
C ALA A 280 7.74 -24.65 17.56
N LYS A 281 8.68 -23.68 17.59
CA LYS A 281 10.12 -23.98 17.69
C LYS A 281 10.46 -24.77 18.96
N ALA A 282 9.86 -24.41 20.09
CA ALA A 282 10.06 -25.09 21.37
C ALA A 282 9.44 -26.50 21.40
N ALA A 283 8.38 -26.75 20.64
CA ALA A 283 7.68 -28.03 20.59
C ALA A 283 8.31 -29.06 19.63
N GLY A 284 9.53 -28.83 19.16
CA GLY A 284 10.25 -29.75 18.29
C GLY A 284 10.32 -29.32 16.83
N ARG A 285 9.87 -28.10 16.48
CA ARG A 285 9.91 -27.52 15.12
C ARG A 285 9.04 -28.26 14.11
N ASN A 286 9.07 -27.87 12.82
CA ASN A 286 8.31 -28.51 11.75
C ASN A 286 6.79 -28.63 12.04
N CYS A 287 6.21 -27.59 12.65
CA CYS A 287 4.80 -27.57 13.01
C CYS A 287 4.29 -26.12 13.09
N TYR A 288 2.97 -25.97 13.18
CA TYR A 288 2.34 -24.71 13.53
C TYR A 288 1.78 -24.73 14.96
N ARG A 289 1.64 -23.54 15.54
CA ARG A 289 0.89 -23.30 16.78
C ARG A 289 -0.02 -22.10 16.60
N ILE A 290 -1.13 -22.12 17.32
CA ILE A 290 -2.10 -21.04 17.34
C ILE A 290 -1.89 -20.27 18.64
N CYS A 291 -1.90 -18.94 18.56
CA CYS A 291 -1.91 -18.09 19.73
C CYS A 291 -3.19 -18.36 20.53
N SER A 292 -3.05 -18.83 21.76
CA SER A 292 -4.18 -18.94 22.68
C SER A 292 -4.73 -17.53 22.93
N THR A 293 -5.93 -17.25 22.44
CA THR A 293 -6.70 -16.11 22.91
C THR A 293 -6.99 -16.34 24.38
N GLN A 294 -6.29 -15.62 25.27
CA GLN A 294 -6.80 -15.46 26.62
C GLN A 294 -8.10 -14.69 26.50
N THR A 295 -9.22 -15.41 26.55
CA THR A 295 -10.52 -14.84 26.89
C THR A 295 -10.35 -14.19 28.26
N ILE A 296 -10.41 -12.85 28.29
CA ILE A 296 -10.64 -12.10 29.53
C ILE A 296 -12.11 -12.33 29.92
#